data_AF-A0A354I4N9-F1
#
_entry.id   AF-A0A354I4N9-F1
#
_cell.length_a   1.000
_cell.length_b   1.000
_cell.length_c   1.000
_cell.angle_alpha   90.00
_cell.angle_beta   90.00
_cell.angle_gamma   90.00
#
_symmetry.space_group_name_H-M   'P 1'
#
loop_
_entity.id
_entity.type
_entity.pdbx_description
1 polymer ?
#
loop_
_entity_poly.entity_id
_entity_poly.type
_entity_poly.pdbx_seq_one_letter_code
_entity_poly.pdbx_strand_id
1 'polypeptide(L)'
;MANYLAFESMTEGLESKVRQDLKFKTGNFLWKIKFNVPLDPKTVNNINLYVTTVNMSPLKTAIRYNSLENEIEIEPLEPYAQSESYILNITTKVTSLSGKPLRQPLQVQFKIDN
;
A
#
# COMPACT_ATOMS: atom_id res chain seq x y z
N MET A 1 -12.56 15.75 -9.18
CA MET A 1 -12.43 14.28 -9.26
C MET A 1 -13.31 13.68 -8.19
N ALA A 2 -14.07 12.63 -8.48
CA ALA A 2 -14.83 11.93 -7.46
C ALA A 2 -13.87 11.14 -6.56
N ASN A 3 -14.10 11.17 -5.25
CA ASN A 3 -13.37 10.34 -4.31
C ASN A 3 -14.14 9.01 -4.19
N TYR A 4 -13.49 7.91 -4.56
CA TYR A 4 -14.06 6.55 -4.48
C TYR A 4 -13.48 5.75 -3.31
N LEU A 5 -12.43 6.27 -2.67
CA LEU A 5 -11.87 5.75 -1.43
C LEU A 5 -11.98 6.80 -0.34
N ALA A 6 -12.34 6.36 0.86
CA ALA A 6 -12.23 7.14 2.08
C ALA A 6 -10.94 6.72 2.82
N PHE A 7 -10.04 7.67 3.07
CA PHE A 7 -8.85 7.46 3.90
C PHE A 7 -9.19 7.81 5.35
N GLU A 8 -9.16 6.83 6.24
CA GLU A 8 -9.62 6.96 7.62
C GLU A 8 -8.49 7.39 8.56
N SER A 9 -7.27 6.93 8.31
CA SER A 9 -6.06 7.33 9.01
C SER A 9 -4.82 7.02 8.16
N MET A 10 -3.71 7.68 8.43
CA MET A 10 -2.42 7.32 7.85
C MET A 10 -1.26 7.81 8.72
N THR A 11 -0.06 7.30 8.46
CA THR A 11 1.16 7.81 9.08
C THR A 11 1.37 9.28 8.71
N GLU A 12 1.75 10.09 9.71
CA GLU A 12 2.00 11.52 9.54
C GLU A 12 2.95 11.82 8.37
N GLY A 13 2.55 12.78 7.53
CA GLY A 13 3.30 13.23 6.36
C GLY A 13 2.98 12.46 5.07
N LEU A 14 2.05 11.49 5.12
CA LEU A 14 1.52 10.82 3.93
C LEU A 14 0.31 11.52 3.31
N GLU A 15 -0.36 12.43 4.02
CA GLU A 15 -1.61 13.07 3.62
C GLU A 15 -1.49 13.81 2.28
N SER A 16 -0.32 14.38 2.00
CA SER A 16 -0.03 15.07 0.74
C SER A 16 0.51 14.15 -0.37
N LYS A 17 0.80 12.88 -0.04
CA LYS A 17 1.47 11.90 -0.91
C LYS A 17 0.54 10.79 -1.38
N VAL A 18 -0.51 10.48 -0.61
CA VAL A 18 -1.52 9.49 -0.99
C VAL A 18 -2.55 10.15 -1.92
N ARG A 19 -2.80 9.52 -3.07
CA ARG A 19 -3.74 10.01 -4.09
C ARG A 19 -4.48 8.82 -4.68
N GLN A 20 -5.68 9.09 -5.23
CA GLN A 20 -6.45 8.12 -5.97
C GLN A 20 -6.49 8.47 -7.46
N ASP A 21 -6.40 7.45 -8.30
CA ASP A 21 -6.54 7.55 -9.76
C ASP A 21 -7.56 6.51 -10.28
N LEU A 22 -8.70 6.44 -9.59
CA LEU A 22 -9.80 5.54 -9.94
C LEU A 22 -10.78 6.26 -10.86
N LYS A 23 -11.21 5.57 -11.93
CA LYS A 23 -12.19 6.10 -12.90
C LYS A 23 -13.64 5.88 -12.48
N PHE A 24 -13.88 4.89 -11.63
CA PHE A 24 -15.19 4.51 -11.10
C PHE A 24 -15.00 3.77 -9.77
N LYS A 25 -16.08 3.68 -8.97
CA LYS A 25 -16.07 2.94 -7.71
C LYS A 25 -15.84 1.45 -7.98
N THR A 26 -14.80 0.87 -7.38
CA THR A 26 -14.42 -0.54 -7.57
C THR A 26 -13.61 -1.04 -6.38
N GLY A 27 -13.72 -2.33 -6.06
CA GLY A 27 -12.78 -3.04 -5.17
C GLY A 27 -11.59 -3.63 -5.91
N ASN A 28 -11.61 -3.62 -7.25
CA ASN A 28 -10.54 -4.11 -8.12
C ASN A 28 -9.58 -2.98 -8.44
N PHE A 29 -8.67 -2.69 -7.51
CA PHE A 29 -7.56 -1.77 -7.72
C PHE A 29 -6.33 -2.26 -6.99
N LEU A 30 -5.17 -1.75 -7.42
CA LEU A 30 -3.89 -2.03 -6.80
C LEU A 30 -3.33 -0.75 -6.17
N TRP A 31 -2.41 -0.92 -5.23
CA TRP A 31 -1.60 0.18 -4.70
C TRP A 31 -0.32 0.32 -5.51
N LYS A 32 -0.01 1.55 -5.95
CA LYS A 32 1.30 1.94 -6.49
C LYS A 32 2.06 2.74 -5.45
N ILE A 33 3.26 2.31 -5.09
CA ILE A 33 4.07 2.93 -4.06
C ILE A 33 5.44 3.26 -4.66
N LYS A 34 5.74 4.55 -4.80
CA LYS A 34 7.01 5.03 -5.35
C LYS A 34 7.98 5.42 -4.25
N PHE A 35 9.18 4.85 -4.29
CA PHE A 35 10.28 5.19 -3.40
C PHE A 35 11.23 6.16 -4.12
N ASN A 36 11.85 7.05 -3.35
CA ASN A 36 12.81 8.03 -3.88
C ASN A 36 14.24 7.46 -4.01
N VAL A 37 14.45 6.20 -3.60
CA VAL A 37 15.71 5.48 -3.70
C VAL A 37 15.45 4.03 -4.14
N PRO A 38 16.41 3.38 -4.81
CA PRO A 38 16.31 1.95 -5.11
C PRO A 38 16.25 1.08 -3.85
N LEU A 39 15.29 0.16 -3.84
CA LEU A 39 15.10 -0.85 -2.80
C LEU A 39 15.87 -2.14 -3.06
N ASP A 40 16.21 -2.86 -1.99
CA ASP A 40 16.62 -4.27 -2.08
C ASP A 40 15.39 -5.13 -2.42
N PRO A 41 15.35 -5.77 -3.61
CA PRO A 41 14.22 -6.60 -4.04
C PRO A 41 13.91 -7.74 -3.07
N LYS A 42 14.90 -8.25 -2.32
CA LYS A 42 14.70 -9.34 -1.34
C LYS A 42 13.81 -8.91 -0.18
N THR A 43 13.79 -7.61 0.12
CA THR A 43 12.98 -7.03 1.19
C THR A 43 11.58 -6.62 0.75
N VAL A 44 11.32 -6.64 -0.57
CA VAL A 44 10.02 -6.33 -1.17
C VAL A 44 9.19 -7.60 -1.29
N ASN A 45 8.46 -7.93 -0.22
CA ASN A 45 7.67 -9.15 -0.11
C ASN A 45 6.47 -8.97 0.84
N ASN A 46 5.61 -9.99 0.92
CA ASN A 46 4.35 -9.99 1.67
C ASN A 46 4.50 -10.04 3.20
N ILE A 47 5.73 -10.17 3.72
CA ILE A 47 6.01 -10.05 5.16
C ILE A 47 6.21 -8.58 5.51
N ASN A 48 6.83 -7.81 4.60
CA ASN A 48 7.22 -6.43 4.85
C ASN A 48 6.24 -5.40 4.27
N LEU A 49 5.47 -5.80 3.26
CA LEU A 49 4.44 -5.01 2.58
C LEU A 49 3.18 -5.85 2.48
N TYR A 50 2.12 -5.49 3.20
CA TYR A 50 0.91 -6.31 3.24
C TYR A 50 -0.33 -5.49 3.55
N VAL A 51 -1.48 -6.03 3.21
CA VAL A 51 -2.79 -5.43 3.54
C VAL A 51 -3.50 -6.33 4.55
N THR A 52 -4.09 -5.74 5.58
CA THR A 52 -4.98 -6.43 6.53
C THR A 52 -6.33 -5.75 6.58
N THR A 53 -7.35 -6.43 7.10
CA THR A 53 -8.51 -5.74 7.68
C THR A 53 -8.11 -5.05 9.00
N VAL A 54 -8.97 -4.19 9.54
CA VAL A 54 -8.78 -3.60 10.88
C VAL A 54 -8.73 -4.64 12.00
N ASN A 55 -9.34 -5.82 11.79
CA ASN A 55 -9.27 -6.96 12.71
C ASN A 55 -7.99 -7.81 12.52
N MET A 56 -6.98 -7.27 11.84
CA MET A 56 -5.68 -7.90 11.59
C MET A 56 -5.74 -9.18 10.75
N SER A 57 -6.83 -9.42 10.01
CA SER A 57 -6.90 -10.53 9.06
C SER A 57 -6.12 -10.17 7.79
N PRO A 58 -5.09 -10.95 7.37
CA PRO A 58 -4.30 -10.64 6.19
C PRO A 58 -5.07 -10.89 4.89
N LEU A 59 -4.94 -9.98 3.94
CA LEU A 59 -5.42 -10.15 2.57
C LEU A 59 -4.30 -10.75 1.71
N LYS A 60 -4.64 -11.72 0.85
CA LYS A 60 -3.67 -12.26 -0.11
C LYS A 60 -3.41 -11.23 -1.20
N THR A 61 -2.14 -10.94 -1.48
CA THR A 61 -1.72 -9.96 -2.48
C THR A 61 -0.58 -10.50 -3.34
N ALA A 62 -0.58 -10.16 -4.63
CA ALA A 62 0.59 -10.22 -5.48
C ALA A 62 1.40 -8.92 -5.33
N ILE A 63 2.72 -9.05 -5.23
CA ILE A 63 3.64 -7.91 -5.10
C ILE A 63 4.61 -7.94 -6.27
N ARG A 64 4.74 -6.81 -6.98
CA ARG A 64 5.71 -6.63 -8.06
C ARG A 64 6.54 -5.39 -7.78
N TYR A 65 7.86 -5.49 -7.97
CA TYR A 65 8.77 -4.37 -7.83
C TYR A 65 9.40 -4.03 -9.17
N ASN A 66 9.20 -2.81 -9.64
CA ASN A 66 9.88 -2.23 -10.78
C ASN A 66 11.09 -1.43 -10.28
N SER A 67 12.29 -2.00 -10.39
CA SER A 67 13.54 -1.38 -9.95
C SER A 67 14.00 -0.21 -10.83
N LEU A 68 13.48 -0.07 -12.05
CA LEU A 68 13.79 1.07 -12.92
C LEU A 68 13.04 2.33 -12.45
N GLU A 69 11.79 2.16 -12.03
CA GLU A 69 10.92 3.25 -11.56
C GLU A 69 10.91 3.43 -10.03
N ASN A 70 11.56 2.53 -9.30
CA ASN A 70 11.48 2.38 -7.85
C ASN A 70 10.02 2.32 -7.37
N GLU A 71 9.18 1.58 -8.09
CA GLU A 71 7.74 1.47 -7.84
C GLU A 71 7.37 0.05 -7.45
N ILE A 72 6.58 -0.09 -6.38
CA ILE A 72 5.96 -1.35 -5.97
C ILE A 72 4.48 -1.32 -6.37
N GLU A 73 4.01 -2.39 -6.98
CA GLU A 73 2.59 -2.69 -7.16
C GLU A 73 2.17 -3.74 -6.14
N ILE A 74 1.08 -3.47 -5.40
CA ILE A 74 0.43 -4.43 -4.50
C ILE A 74 -1.00 -4.64 -4.99
N GLU A 75 -1.21 -5.80 -5.60
CA GLU A 75 -2.47 -6.20 -6.22
C GLU A 75 -3.18 -7.22 -5.32
N PRO A 76 -4.38 -6.94 -4.81
CA PRO A 76 -5.12 -7.92 -4.02
C PRO A 76 -5.57 -9.07 -4.93
N LEU A 77 -5.51 -10.31 -4.44
CA LEU A 77 -5.97 -11.47 -5.22
C LEU A 77 -7.50 -11.59 -5.26
N GLU A 78 -8.17 -10.88 -4.36
CA GLU A 78 -9.63 -10.76 -4.31
C GLU A 78 -10.00 -9.27 -4.17
N PRO A 79 -11.12 -8.82 -4.78
CA PRO A 79 -11.55 -7.43 -4.67
C PRO A 79 -11.71 -6.99 -3.21
N TYR A 80 -11.36 -5.74 -2.91
CA TYR A 80 -11.72 -5.14 -1.62
C TYR A 80 -13.25 -5.10 -1.46
N ALA A 81 -13.74 -5.49 -0.29
CA ALA A 81 -15.16 -5.47 0.04
C ALA A 81 -15.61 -4.05 0.45
N GLN A 82 -16.83 -3.67 0.08
CA GLN A 82 -17.36 -2.33 0.37
C GLN A 82 -17.66 -2.10 1.86
N SER A 83 -17.96 -3.16 2.60
CA SER A 83 -18.29 -3.08 4.03
C SER A 83 -17.06 -3.14 4.94
N GLU A 84 -15.86 -3.26 4.38
CA GLU A 84 -14.63 -3.52 5.13
C GLU A 84 -13.69 -2.32 5.12
N SER A 85 -12.95 -2.16 6.22
CA SER A 85 -11.85 -1.20 6.33
C SER A 85 -10.54 -1.96 6.37
N TYR A 86 -9.58 -1.46 5.59
CA TYR A 86 -8.30 -2.11 5.34
C TYR A 86 -7.15 -1.21 5.78
N ILE A 87 -6.01 -1.83 6.09
CA ILE A 87 -4.77 -1.15 6.43
C ILE A 87 -3.69 -1.67 5.49
N LEU A 88 -3.16 -0.80 4.64
CA LEU A 88 -1.91 -1.03 3.94
C LEU A 88 -0.75 -0.81 4.91
N ASN A 89 0.11 -1.79 5.07
CA ASN A 89 1.26 -1.77 5.98
C ASN A 89 2.56 -1.85 5.20
N ILE A 90 3.51 -0.97 5.51
CA ILE A 90 4.90 -1.00 5.04
C ILE A 90 5.81 -0.94 6.25
N THR A 91 6.52 -2.03 6.52
CA THR A 91 7.40 -2.13 7.69
C THR A 91 8.76 -1.48 7.45
N THR A 92 9.51 -1.21 8.52
CA THR A 92 10.91 -0.74 8.44
C THR A 92 11.87 -1.80 7.89
N LYS A 93 11.44 -3.05 7.72
CA LYS A 93 12.23 -4.12 7.11
C LYS A 93 12.32 -4.02 5.58
N VAL A 94 11.54 -3.13 4.96
CA VAL A 94 11.82 -2.67 3.59
C VAL A 94 13.07 -1.80 3.63
N THR A 95 14.09 -2.17 2.84
CA THR A 95 15.38 -1.47 2.86
C THR A 95 15.79 -1.01 1.47
N SER A 96 16.59 0.06 1.42
CA SER A 96 17.32 0.45 0.21
C SER A 96 18.35 -0.61 -0.21
N LEU A 97 18.87 -0.54 -1.44
CA LEU A 97 19.99 -1.39 -1.88
C LEU A 97 21.22 -1.31 -0.96
N SER A 98 21.40 -0.20 -0.25
CA SER A 98 22.50 0.00 0.72
C SER A 98 22.19 -0.57 2.12
N GLY A 99 21.06 -1.24 2.31
CA GLY A 99 20.62 -1.83 3.58
C GLY A 99 20.00 -0.83 4.56
N LYS A 100 19.86 0.45 4.21
CA LYS A 100 19.19 1.44 5.06
C LYS A 100 17.67 1.18 5.11
N PRO A 101 17.06 1.05 6.30
CA PRO A 101 15.62 0.84 6.46
C PRO A 101 14.82 2.14 6.29
N LEU A 102 13.49 2.02 6.21
CA LEU A 102 12.60 3.15 6.42
C LEU A 102 12.76 3.70 7.84
N ARG A 103 12.58 5.03 8.00
CA ARG A 103 12.71 5.71 9.30
C ARG A 103 11.67 5.28 10.32
N GLN A 104 10.47 4.95 9.83
CA GLN A 104 9.33 4.48 10.60
C GLN A 104 8.46 3.59 9.72
N PRO A 105 7.63 2.70 10.30
CA PRO A 105 6.62 2.01 9.51
C PRO A 105 5.63 3.02 8.91
N LEU A 106 5.12 2.70 7.72
CA LEU A 106 4.10 3.50 7.04
C LEU A 106 2.80 2.71 6.99
N GLN A 107 1.70 3.37 7.30
CA GLN A 107 0.36 2.81 7.27
C GLN A 107 -0.60 3.75 6.58
N VAL A 108 -1.55 3.18 5.83
CA VAL A 108 -2.71 3.89 5.27
C VAL A 108 -3.93 3.02 5.55
N GLN A 109 -4.86 3.55 6.34
CA GLN A 109 -6.16 2.96 6.56
C GLN A 109 -7.17 3.53 5.56
N PHE A 110 -7.89 2.66 4.88
CA PHE A 110 -8.79 3.03 3.81
C PHE A 110 -10.00 2.10 3.74
N LYS A 111 -11.08 2.60 3.13
CA LYS A 111 -12.21 1.79 2.69
C LYS A 111 -12.74 2.32 1.36
N ILE A 112 -13.54 1.50 0.68
CA ILE A 112 -14.30 1.97 -0.47
C ILE A 112 -15.34 2.98 0.07
N ASP A 113 -15.36 4.18 -0.51
CA ASP A 113 -16.33 5.20 -0.11
C ASP A 113 -17.74 4.77 -0.52
N ASN A 114 -18.77 5.13 0.27
CA ASN A 114 -20.15 4.71 0.03
C ASN A 114 -20.90 5.59 -0.99
#